data_AF-A0A5F9D5A0-F1
#
_entry.id   AF-A0A5F9D5A0-F1
#
_cell.length_a   1.000
_cell.length_b   1.000
_cell.length_c   1.000
_cell.angle_alpha   90.00
_cell.angle_beta   90.00
_cell.angle_gamma   90.00
#
_symmetry.space_group_name_H-M   'P 1'
#
loop_
_entity.id
_entity.type
_entity.pdbx_description
1 polymer ?
#
loop_
_entity_poly.entity_id
_entity_poly.type
_entity_poly.pdbx_seq_one_letter_code
_entity_poly.pdbx_strand_id
1 'polypeptide(L)'
;LNHRKNLEAEYDILNFWNFPYGFGRKVKVGRFSPYVSQSEQLSLSENLIEWATGITETPRSVCSVSCSPGFRKTPLEGKPACCFDCTPCPENEISNQTGKSPWPEAPASHMGASYSSNCSSSDPALCCGLG
;
A
#
# COMPACT_ATOMS: atom_id res chain seq x y z
N LEU A 1 19.14 2.64 46.13
CA LEU A 1 19.63 3.09 44.80
C LEU A 1 18.79 2.38 43.74
N ASN A 2 17.88 3.11 43.08
CA ASN A 2 16.82 2.57 42.25
C ASN A 2 17.32 2.36 40.81
N HIS A 3 17.64 1.12 40.42
CA HIS A 3 18.27 0.76 39.14
C HIS A 3 17.29 0.66 37.95
N ARG A 4 16.16 1.34 37.97
CA ARG A 4 15.18 1.35 36.86
C ARG A 4 14.86 2.75 36.38
N LYS A 5 15.89 3.53 36.01
CA LYS A 5 15.67 4.58 35.00
C LYS A 5 15.52 3.87 33.66
N ASN A 6 14.29 3.47 33.36
CA ASN A 6 13.87 3.06 32.02
C ASN A 6 14.13 4.29 31.12
N LEU A 7 15.20 4.26 30.33
CA LEU A 7 15.44 5.33 29.36
C LEU A 7 14.44 5.09 28.24
N GLU A 8 13.30 5.77 28.32
CA GLU A 8 12.31 5.78 27.26
C GLU A 8 12.93 6.48 26.04
N ALA A 9 13.54 5.69 25.15
CA ALA A 9 14.23 6.20 23.98
C ALA A 9 13.22 6.52 22.86
N GLU A 10 13.15 7.80 22.51
CA GLU A 10 12.42 8.27 21.33
C GLU A 10 13.39 8.53 20.18
N TYR A 11 12.89 8.44 18.95
CA TYR A 11 13.71 8.49 17.75
C TYR A 11 13.25 9.60 16.83
N ASP A 12 14.19 10.41 16.37
CA ASP A 12 13.94 11.40 15.34
C ASP A 12 14.04 10.77 13.95
N ILE A 13 13.05 11.05 13.10
CA ILE A 13 13.05 10.62 11.70
C ILE A 13 13.60 11.75 10.86
N LEU A 14 14.68 11.48 10.15
CA LEU A 14 15.41 12.46 9.34
C LEU A 14 15.28 12.14 7.86
N ASN A 15 14.92 13.14 7.06
CA ASN A 15 14.98 13.10 5.60
C ASN A 15 16.26 13.80 5.11
N PHE A 16 16.93 13.24 4.12
CA PHE A 16 18.16 13.79 3.54
C PHE A 16 17.83 14.58 2.27
N TRP A 17 17.93 15.90 2.37
CA TRP A 17 17.65 16.81 1.26
C TRP A 17 18.93 17.02 0.45
N ASN A 18 18.84 16.92 -0.87
CA ASN A 18 19.94 17.24 -1.78
C ASN A 18 19.73 18.65 -2.35
N PHE A 19 20.07 19.69 -1.56
CA PHE A 19 19.81 21.07 -1.94
C PHE A 19 20.95 22.01 -1.52
N PRO A 20 21.65 22.67 -2.47
CA PRO A 20 21.76 22.40 -3.92
C PRO A 20 22.45 21.06 -4.23
N TYR A 21 22.53 20.65 -5.50
CA TYR A 21 23.17 19.38 -5.91
C TYR A 21 24.53 19.17 -5.21
N GLY A 22 24.65 18.09 -4.45
CA GLY A 22 25.85 17.75 -3.68
C GLY A 22 25.91 18.30 -2.25
N PHE A 23 25.01 19.22 -1.86
CA PHE A 23 24.87 19.70 -0.49
C PHE A 23 23.73 18.96 0.23
N GLY A 24 24.11 17.91 0.96
CA GLY A 24 23.19 17.10 1.74
C GLY A 24 22.82 17.79 3.07
N ARG A 25 21.53 18.03 3.31
CA ARG A 25 21.01 18.50 4.60
C ARG A 25 20.13 17.45 5.24
N LYS A 26 20.40 17.11 6.50
CA LYS A 26 19.49 16.30 7.33
C LYS A 26 18.39 17.22 7.87
N VAL A 27 17.14 16.92 7.56
CA VAL A 27 15.97 17.64 8.06
C VAL A 27 15.12 16.68 8.87
N LYS A 28 14.75 17.06 10.09
CA LYS A 28 13.81 16.28 10.90
C LYS A 28 12.42 16.40 10.29
N VAL A 29 11.82 15.27 9.95
CA VAL A 29 10.48 15.18 9.36
C VAL A 29 9.48 14.47 10.25
N GLY A 30 9.94 13.93 11.39
CA GLY A 30 9.05 13.22 12.29
C GLY A 30 9.72 12.65 13.52
N ARG A 31 8.97 11.82 14.23
CA ARG A 31 9.38 11.13 15.45
C ARG A 31 8.74 9.74 15.53
N PHE A 32 9.46 8.80 16.11
CA PHE A 32 8.94 7.51 16.53
C PHE A 32 9.10 7.34 18.05
N SER A 33 8.06 6.88 18.74
CA SER A 33 8.09 6.55 20.17
C SER A 33 7.37 5.23 20.42
N PRO A 34 8.04 4.18 20.92
CA PRO A 34 7.40 2.87 21.14
C PRO A 34 6.49 2.85 22.39
N TYR A 35 6.48 3.93 23.17
CA TYR A 35 5.80 4.00 24.48
C TYR A 35 4.38 4.57 24.41
N VAL A 36 3.92 4.97 23.23
CA VAL A 36 2.57 5.52 22.99
C VAL A 36 1.68 4.51 22.25
N SER A 37 0.41 4.86 22.07
CA SER A 37 -0.57 4.02 21.36
C SER A 37 -0.13 3.76 19.91
N GLN A 38 -0.53 2.62 19.33
CA GLN A 38 -0.08 2.21 17.99
C GLN A 38 -0.33 3.26 16.89
N SER A 39 -1.41 4.04 17.00
CA SER A 39 -1.74 5.14 16.08
C SER A 39 -0.85 6.38 16.25
N GLU A 40 -0.23 6.55 17.41
CA GLU A 40 0.59 7.72 17.76
C GLU A 40 2.09 7.41 17.77
N GLN A 41 2.47 6.13 17.64
CA GLN A 41 3.87 5.69 17.68
C GLN A 41 4.72 6.36 16.60
N LEU A 42 4.12 6.70 15.46
CA LEU A 42 4.78 7.34 14.33
C LEU A 42 4.09 8.68 14.03
N SER A 43 4.86 9.76 14.02
CA SER A 43 4.42 11.08 13.56
C SER A 43 5.34 11.56 12.44
N LEU A 44 4.77 11.91 11.30
CA LEU A 44 5.47 12.41 10.12
C LEU A 44 4.81 13.69 9.61
N SER A 45 5.62 14.66 9.20
CA SER A 45 5.20 15.85 8.46
C SER A 45 5.53 15.66 6.99
N GLU A 46 4.57 15.15 6.22
CA GLU A 46 4.76 14.79 4.80
C GLU A 46 5.22 15.98 3.94
N ASN A 47 4.78 17.19 4.27
CA ASN A 47 5.18 18.43 3.61
C ASN A 47 6.66 18.82 3.82
N LEU A 48 7.39 18.13 4.70
CA LEU A 48 8.83 18.31 4.92
C LEU A 48 9.67 17.18 4.30
N ILE A 49 9.02 16.20 3.69
CA ILE A 49 9.71 15.09 3.03
C ILE A 49 10.03 15.52 1.60
N GLU A 50 11.33 15.55 1.30
CA GLU A 50 11.83 15.77 -0.05
C GLU A 50 12.15 14.41 -0.68
N TRP A 51 11.47 14.11 -1.79
CA TRP A 51 11.72 12.91 -2.58
C TRP A 51 12.86 13.15 -3.59
N ALA A 52 13.22 12.12 -4.36
CA ALA A 52 14.22 12.27 -5.42
C ALA A 52 13.79 13.34 -6.44
N THR A 53 14.78 14.02 -7.03
CA THR A 53 14.55 15.14 -7.96
C THR A 53 13.54 14.77 -9.05
N GLY A 54 12.49 15.58 -9.17
CA GLY A 54 11.40 15.36 -10.15
C GLY A 54 10.22 14.54 -9.62
N ILE A 55 10.26 14.06 -8.38
CA ILE A 55 9.14 13.37 -7.72
C ILE A 55 8.44 14.35 -6.77
N THR A 56 7.17 14.65 -7.06
CA THR A 56 6.35 15.58 -6.27
C THR A 56 5.34 14.89 -5.34
N GLU A 57 5.15 13.59 -5.51
CA GLU A 57 4.20 12.78 -4.75
C GLU A 57 4.91 11.60 -4.09
N THR A 58 4.31 11.05 -3.04
CA THR A 58 4.86 9.87 -2.35
C THR A 58 5.06 8.72 -3.34
N PRO A 59 6.29 8.22 -3.52
CA PRO A 59 6.57 7.19 -4.50
C PRO A 59 5.88 5.89 -4.13
N ARG A 60 5.24 5.27 -5.12
CA ARG A 60 4.61 3.96 -4.95
C ARG A 60 5.66 2.86 -5.05
N SER A 61 5.93 2.19 -3.94
CA SER A 61 6.85 1.06 -3.86
C SER A 61 6.10 -0.26 -3.69
N VAL A 62 5.56 -0.82 -4.78
CA VAL A 62 4.85 -2.10 -4.79
C VAL A 62 5.48 -3.09 -5.76
N CYS A 63 5.40 -4.39 -5.45
CA CYS A 63 5.86 -5.44 -6.36
C CYS A 63 4.89 -5.64 -7.54
N SER A 64 3.58 -5.66 -7.24
CA SER A 64 2.51 -5.81 -8.22
C SER A 64 1.47 -4.70 -8.04
N VAL A 65 0.95 -4.18 -9.15
CA VAL A 65 -0.16 -3.22 -9.14
C VAL A 65 -1.48 -3.93 -8.79
N SER A 66 -2.41 -3.21 -8.19
CA SER A 66 -3.73 -3.75 -7.85
C SER A 66 -4.47 -4.23 -9.10
N CYS A 67 -5.14 -5.37 -9.00
CA CYS A 67 -5.92 -5.92 -10.11
C CYS A 67 -7.19 -5.10 -10.36
N SER A 68 -7.53 -4.93 -11.64
CA SER A 68 -8.82 -4.37 -12.05
C SER A 68 -9.97 -5.31 -11.71
N PRO A 69 -11.21 -4.81 -11.60
CA PRO A 69 -12.39 -5.66 -11.44
C PRO A 69 -12.45 -6.76 -12.51
N GLY A 70 -12.83 -7.98 -12.11
CA GLY A 70 -12.84 -9.16 -12.98
C GLY A 70 -11.54 -9.97 -13.00
N PHE A 71 -10.50 -9.53 -12.29
CA PHE A 71 -9.23 -10.24 -12.13
C PHE A 71 -8.96 -10.54 -10.65
N ARG A 72 -8.45 -11.74 -10.36
CA ARG A 72 -7.97 -12.15 -9.05
C ARG A 72 -6.44 -12.13 -8.99
N LYS A 73 -5.89 -11.97 -7.78
CA LYS A 73 -4.45 -12.04 -7.52
C LYS A 73 -4.02 -13.50 -7.46
N THR A 74 -3.04 -13.88 -8.28
CA THR A 74 -2.43 -15.22 -8.27
C THR A 74 -0.99 -15.11 -7.76
N PRO A 75 -0.63 -15.78 -6.65
CA PRO A 75 0.73 -15.74 -6.11
C PRO A 75 1.77 -16.21 -7.13
N LEU A 76 2.92 -15.54 -7.16
CA LEU A 76 4.05 -15.95 -7.98
C LEU A 76 4.95 -16.91 -7.21
N GLU A 77 5.15 -18.12 -7.74
CA GLU A 77 6.03 -19.12 -7.13
C GLU A 77 7.46 -18.58 -7.00
N GLY A 78 8.06 -18.76 -5.81
CA GLY A 78 9.41 -18.26 -5.52
C GLY A 78 9.52 -16.75 -5.29
N LYS A 79 8.42 -15.99 -5.32
CA LYS A 79 8.40 -14.55 -4.99
C LYS A 79 7.80 -14.28 -3.60
N PRO A 80 8.09 -13.12 -2.98
CA PRO A 80 7.43 -12.69 -1.74
C PRO A 80 5.92 -12.64 -1.90
N ALA A 81 5.18 -12.81 -0.78
CA ALA A 81 3.73 -12.89 -0.79
C ALA A 81 3.04 -11.72 -1.50
N CYS A 82 3.58 -10.51 -1.39
CA CYS A 82 3.05 -9.29 -2.03
C CYS A 82 3.17 -9.23 -3.56
N CYS A 83 3.87 -10.19 -4.18
CA CYS A 83 4.07 -10.27 -5.61
C CYS A 83 3.08 -11.28 -6.21
N PHE A 84 2.27 -10.82 -7.14
CA PHE A 84 1.20 -11.59 -7.76
C PHE A 84 0.94 -11.15 -9.20
N ASP A 85 0.32 -12.04 -9.97
CA ASP A 85 -0.26 -11.72 -11.28
C ASP A 85 -1.77 -11.50 -11.17
N CYS A 86 -2.32 -10.71 -12.10
CA CYS A 86 -3.75 -10.54 -12.25
C CYS A 86 -4.26 -11.52 -13.30
N THR A 87 -4.98 -12.55 -12.85
CA THR A 87 -5.59 -13.56 -13.73
C THR A 87 -7.10 -13.35 -13.78
N PRO A 88 -7.76 -13.50 -14.95
CA PRO A 88 -9.22 -13.40 -15.03
C PRO A 88 -9.90 -14.33 -14.03
N CYS A 89 -10.99 -13.87 -13.44
CA CYS A 89 -11.83 -14.77 -12.66
C CYS A 89 -12.36 -15.89 -13.56
N PRO A 90 -12.34 -17.16 -13.11
CA PRO A 90 -13.03 -18.20 -13.83
C PRO A 90 -14.54 -17.90 -13.86
N GLU A 91 -15.21 -18.29 -14.94
CA GLU A 91 -16.63 -17.96 -15.23
C GLU A 91 -17.62 -18.34 -14.11
N ASN A 92 -17.20 -19.18 -13.16
CA ASN A 92 -18.03 -19.76 -12.11
C ASN A 92 -17.72 -19.23 -10.68
N GLU A 93 -16.71 -18.36 -10.51
CA GLU A 93 -16.33 -17.75 -9.21
C GLU A 93 -16.97 -16.36 -9.00
N ILE A 94 -18.21 -16.19 -9.46
CA ILE A 94 -18.99 -14.98 -9.16
C ILE A 94 -19.33 -14.99 -7.67
N SER A 95 -18.86 -13.98 -6.92
CA SER A 95 -19.25 -13.83 -5.53
C SER A 95 -20.74 -13.51 -5.48
N ASN A 96 -21.54 -14.37 -4.84
CA ASN A 96 -22.97 -14.19 -4.67
C ASN A 96 -23.24 -13.08 -3.64
N GLN A 97 -22.88 -11.85 -3.95
CA GLN A 97 -23.35 -10.66 -3.24
C GLN A 97 -24.42 -10.01 -4.11
N THR A 98 -25.63 -10.54 -3.97
CA THR A 98 -26.85 -10.01 -4.56
C THR A 98 -27.09 -8.58 -4.06
N GLY A 99 -26.66 -7.59 -4.84
CA GLY A 99 -27.00 -6.18 -4.68
C GLY A 99 -27.87 -5.73 -5.86
N LYS A 100 -29.19 -5.88 -5.73
CA LYS A 100 -30.19 -5.39 -6.69
C LYS A 100 -29.95 -3.92 -7.04
N SER A 101 -29.82 -3.58 -8.33
CA SER A 101 -30.14 -2.23 -8.82
C SER A 101 -30.87 -2.30 -10.17
N PRO A 102 -31.82 -1.39 -10.45
CA PRO A 102 -32.84 -1.57 -11.48
C PRO A 102 -32.51 -0.69 -12.70
N TRP A 103 -31.92 -1.27 -13.75
CA TRP A 103 -31.85 -0.60 -15.05
C TRP A 103 -32.21 -1.60 -16.16
N PRO A 104 -33.02 -1.21 -17.15
CA PRO A 104 -33.56 -2.14 -18.13
C PRO A 104 -32.45 -2.61 -19.09
N GLU A 105 -32.49 -3.90 -19.38
CA GLU A 105 -31.57 -4.64 -20.25
C GLU A 105 -31.47 -4.03 -21.65
N ALA A 106 -30.23 -3.81 -22.12
CA ALA A 106 -29.91 -3.53 -23.52
C ALA A 106 -29.35 -4.81 -24.18
N PRO A 107 -29.56 -5.03 -25.49
CA PRO A 107 -29.50 -6.35 -26.08
C PRO A 107 -28.08 -6.88 -26.29
N ALA A 108 -27.95 -8.18 -26.06
CA ALA A 108 -26.73 -8.96 -26.13
C ALA A 108 -26.07 -8.91 -27.53
N SER A 109 -24.93 -8.24 -27.61
CA SER A 109 -23.92 -8.42 -28.67
C SER A 109 -22.55 -8.57 -28.00
N HIS A 110 -22.35 -9.75 -27.40
CA HIS A 110 -21.11 -10.34 -26.87
C HIS A 110 -19.94 -9.37 -26.57
N MET A 111 -20.21 -8.36 -25.75
CA MET A 111 -19.23 -7.61 -24.96
C MET A 111 -19.58 -7.82 -23.49
N GLY A 112 -18.54 -8.03 -22.68
CA GLY A 112 -18.65 -8.44 -21.29
C GLY A 112 -19.53 -7.54 -20.43
N ALA A 113 -20.28 -8.17 -19.53
CA ALA A 113 -20.83 -7.53 -18.34
C ALA A 113 -21.27 -8.60 -17.34
N SER A 114 -20.43 -8.88 -16.35
CA SER A 114 -20.90 -9.30 -15.04
C SER A 114 -20.23 -8.41 -14.01
N TYR A 115 -20.99 -7.44 -13.53
CA TYR A 115 -20.63 -6.56 -12.44
C TYR A 115 -20.64 -7.39 -11.16
N SER A 116 -19.53 -8.09 -10.89
CA SER A 116 -19.33 -8.81 -9.63
C SER A 116 -18.01 -8.39 -9.00
N SER A 117 -18.18 -7.76 -7.85
CA SER A 117 -17.17 -7.45 -6.84
C SER A 117 -16.33 -8.68 -6.51
N ASN A 118 -15.01 -8.52 -6.63
CA ASN A 118 -13.93 -9.37 -6.11
C ASN A 118 -14.28 -10.86 -5.92
N CYS A 119 -13.76 -11.71 -6.82
CA CYS A 119 -13.66 -13.15 -6.56
C CYS A 119 -12.78 -13.35 -5.33
N SER A 120 -13.20 -14.21 -4.39
CA SER A 120 -12.56 -14.38 -3.09
C SER A 120 -11.14 -14.95 -3.20
N SER A 121 -10.14 -14.13 -3.52
CA SER A 121 -8.72 -14.45 -3.32
C SER A 121 -8.28 -13.91 -1.97
N SER A 122 -7.56 -14.71 -1.18
CA SER A 122 -6.86 -14.22 0.00
C SER A 122 -5.93 -13.06 -0.39
N ASP A 123 -6.07 -11.93 0.29
CA ASP A 123 -5.23 -10.77 0.00
C ASP A 123 -3.78 -11.08 0.39
N PRO A 124 -2.83 -11.01 -0.55
CA PRO A 124 -1.42 -11.15 -0.22
C PRO A 124 -0.98 -10.02 0.70
N ALA A 125 -0.07 -10.33 1.63
CA ALA A 125 0.53 -9.35 2.54
C ALA A 125 1.10 -8.14 1.77
N LEU A 126 0.97 -6.95 2.33
CA LEU A 126 1.62 -5.75 1.82
C LEU A 126 3.14 -5.90 1.97
N CYS A 127 3.89 -5.83 0.87
CA CYS A 127 5.32 -5.53 0.99
C CYS A 127 5.45 -4.03 1.16
N CYS A 128 5.89 -3.61 2.33
CA CYS A 128 6.62 -2.35 2.43
C CYS A 128 7.99 -2.60 1.83
N GLY A 129 8.40 -1.77 0.87
CA GLY A 129 9.69 -1.89 0.19
C GLY A 129 10.82 -2.00 1.21
N LEU A 130 11.47 -3.16 1.25
CA LEU A 130 12.82 -3.29 1.78
C LEU A 130 13.72 -3.16 0.56
N GLY A 131 14.50 -2.08 0.53
CA GLY A 131 15.54 -1.86 -0.47
C GLY A 131 16.62 -2.94 -0.45
#